data_AF-X1QUX4-F1
#
_entry.id   AF-X1QUX4-F1
#
_cell.length_a   1.000
_cell.length_b   1.000
_cell.length_c   1.000
_cell.angle_alpha   90.00
_cell.angle_beta   90.00
_cell.angle_gamma   90.00
#
_symmetry.space_group_name_H-M   'P 1'
#
loop_
_entity.id
_entity.type
_entity.pdbx_description
1 polymer ?
#
loop_
_entity_poly.entity_id
_entity_poly.type
_entity_poly.pdbx_seq_one_letter_code
_entity_poly.pdbx_strand_id
1 'polypeptide(L)'
;MPLLNYTTKVPVSRTISQIQGILVQHHAKSIMMDYDNNGRIESLSFLILTASGEIPIRLPVDTASTQKVLREQYENREGVSRSQTEEAHAYRVSWRTLKDWIEAQMSLLETGMVKMEQIFLPYVVTKTGQTVFEVIEKKNFLLEQGNEHSK
;
A
#
# COMPACT_ATOMS: atom_id res chain seq x y z
N MET A 1 -17.23 4.24 14.07
CA MET A 1 -16.79 2.83 14.25
C MET A 1 -15.28 2.85 14.16
N PRO A 2 -14.55 2.17 15.07
CA PRO A 2 -13.10 2.26 15.10
C PRO A 2 -12.46 1.83 13.77
N LEU A 3 -11.31 2.43 13.45
CA LEU A 3 -10.51 2.06 12.28
C LEU A 3 -10.18 0.55 12.30
N LEU A 4 -10.16 -0.08 11.13
CA LEU A 4 -9.72 -1.48 11.01
C LEU A 4 -8.35 -1.65 11.68
N ASN A 5 -8.16 -2.76 12.39
CA ASN A 5 -6.92 -3.09 13.10
C ASN A 5 -6.50 -2.13 14.22
N TYR A 6 -7.33 -1.17 14.66
CA TYR A 6 -6.94 -0.22 15.71
C TYR A 6 -6.52 -0.86 17.04
N THR A 7 -6.88 -2.12 17.31
CA THR A 7 -6.48 -2.88 18.51
C THR A 7 -5.24 -3.75 18.30
N THR A 8 -4.62 -3.71 17.12
CA THR A 8 -3.47 -4.57 16.79
C THR A 8 -2.31 -4.36 17.76
N LYS A 9 -1.75 -5.48 18.21
CA LYS A 9 -0.50 -5.53 18.99
C LYS A 9 0.61 -6.20 18.19
N VAL A 10 0.36 -6.52 16.91
CA VAL A 10 1.30 -7.23 16.05
C VAL A 10 2.46 -6.28 15.72
N PRO A 11 3.72 -6.67 15.96
CA PRO A 11 4.88 -5.87 15.57
C PRO A 11 4.94 -5.68 14.05
N VAL A 12 5.39 -4.50 13.59
CA VAL A 12 5.48 -4.19 12.16
C VAL A 12 6.37 -5.18 11.41
N SER A 13 7.51 -5.59 11.98
CA SER A 13 8.39 -6.59 11.37
C SER A 13 7.67 -7.88 11.01
N ARG A 14 6.81 -8.39 11.90
CA ARG A 14 5.98 -9.58 11.63
C ARG A 14 4.98 -9.34 10.51
N THR A 15 4.33 -8.18 10.50
CA THR A 15 3.38 -7.81 9.44
C THR A 15 4.09 -7.68 8.08
N ILE A 16 5.28 -7.09 8.04
CA ILE A 16 6.11 -6.98 6.84
C ILE A 16 6.48 -8.36 6.31
N SER A 17 6.94 -9.26 7.17
CA SER A 17 7.25 -10.64 6.76
C SER A 17 6.03 -11.37 6.20
N GLN A 18 4.82 -11.10 6.74
CA GLN A 18 3.58 -11.64 6.18
C GLN A 18 3.28 -11.05 4.80
N ILE A 19 3.43 -9.74 4.61
CA ILE A 19 3.28 -9.08 3.31
C ILE A 19 4.26 -9.68 2.29
N GLN A 20 5.53 -9.83 2.67
CA GLN A 20 6.54 -10.45 1.81
C GLN A 20 6.16 -11.87 1.42
N GLY A 21 5.70 -12.69 2.37
CA GLY A 21 5.23 -14.04 2.09
C GLY A 21 4.11 -14.09 1.07
N ILE A 22 3.10 -13.22 1.24
CA ILE A 22 1.98 -13.10 0.29
C ILE A 22 2.50 -12.70 -1.10
N LEU A 23 3.30 -11.64 -1.20
CA LEU A 23 3.82 -11.15 -2.48
C LEU A 23 4.66 -12.22 -3.21
N VAL A 24 5.51 -12.96 -2.49
CA VAL A 24 6.32 -14.05 -3.05
C VAL A 24 5.45 -15.20 -3.55
N GLN A 25 4.40 -15.58 -2.80
CA GLN A 25 3.44 -16.61 -3.23
C GLN A 25 2.75 -16.24 -4.55
N HIS A 26 2.59 -14.95 -4.83
CA HIS A 26 2.01 -14.45 -6.08
C HIS A 26 3.06 -13.93 -7.08
N HIS A 27 4.26 -14.51 -7.07
CA HIS A 27 5.31 -14.31 -8.08
C HIS A 27 5.95 -12.91 -8.09
N ALA A 28 5.98 -12.20 -6.97
CA ALA A 28 6.84 -11.02 -6.84
C ALA A 28 8.31 -11.44 -7.02
N LYS A 29 9.01 -10.80 -7.97
CA LYS A 29 10.40 -11.16 -8.35
C LYS A 29 11.44 -10.55 -7.40
N SER A 30 11.15 -9.37 -6.89
CA SER A 30 11.99 -8.68 -5.91
C SER A 30 11.12 -7.81 -5.02
N ILE A 31 11.59 -7.59 -3.79
CA ILE A 31 10.97 -6.70 -2.81
C ILE A 31 12.06 -5.76 -2.30
N MET A 32 11.77 -4.46 -2.33
CA MET A 32 12.63 -3.39 -1.85
C MET A 32 11.92 -2.66 -0.70
N MET A 33 12.68 -2.35 0.35
CA MET A 33 12.19 -1.59 1.50
C MET A 33 13.07 -0.38 1.70
N ASP A 34 12.45 0.79 1.75
CA ASP A 34 13.14 2.04 2.06
C ASP A 34 12.95 2.35 3.54
N TYR A 35 14.03 2.78 4.19
CA TYR A 35 14.04 3.13 5.60
C TYR A 35 14.21 4.63 5.76
N ASP A 36 13.49 5.20 6.72
CA ASP A 36 13.71 6.58 7.17
C ASP A 36 15.01 6.70 7.97
N ASN A 37 15.36 7.94 8.35
CA ASN A 37 16.55 8.23 9.16
C ASN A 37 16.53 7.59 10.56
N ASN A 38 15.38 7.08 11.01
CA ASN A 38 15.20 6.42 12.30
C ASN A 38 15.18 4.88 12.17
N GLY A 39 15.43 4.34 10.96
CA GLY A 39 15.42 2.91 10.69
C GLY A 39 14.02 2.29 10.64
N ARG A 40 12.95 3.09 10.47
CA ARG A 40 11.60 2.59 10.20
C ARG A 40 11.39 2.42 8.70
N ILE A 41 10.70 1.36 8.31
CA ILE A 41 10.31 1.15 6.92
C ILE A 41 9.27 2.21 6.56
N GLU A 42 9.62 3.08 5.60
CA GLU A 42 8.78 4.13 5.06
C GLU A 42 8.03 3.66 3.81
N SER A 43 8.67 2.81 3.00
CA SER A 43 8.15 2.34 1.72
C SER A 43 8.43 0.85 1.52
N LEU A 44 7.49 0.14 0.87
CA LEU A 44 7.70 -1.21 0.34
C LEU A 44 7.32 -1.22 -1.13
N SER A 45 8.28 -1.61 -1.96
CA SER A 45 8.11 -1.73 -3.40
C SER A 45 8.43 -3.15 -3.87
N PHE A 46 7.82 -3.60 -4.95
CA PHE A 46 8.10 -4.92 -5.52
C PHE A 46 7.97 -4.92 -7.05
N LEU A 47 8.63 -5.87 -7.70
CA LEU A 47 8.53 -6.08 -9.14
C LEU A 47 7.56 -7.21 -9.45
N ILE A 48 6.61 -6.95 -10.34
CA ILE A 48 5.81 -7.99 -10.99
C ILE A 48 6.35 -8.25 -12.40
N LEU A 49 6.36 -9.51 -12.81
CA LEU A 49 6.67 -9.89 -14.19
C LEU A 49 5.38 -10.02 -14.98
N THR A 50 5.25 -9.22 -16.03
CA THR A 50 4.12 -9.30 -16.98
C THR A 50 4.63 -9.70 -18.37
N ALA A 51 3.71 -10.03 -19.28
CA ALA A 51 4.05 -10.29 -20.68
C ALA A 51 4.76 -9.08 -21.35
N SER A 52 4.51 -7.87 -20.84
CA SER A 52 5.08 -6.61 -21.35
C SER A 52 6.40 -6.21 -20.65
N GLY A 53 6.89 -7.02 -19.71
CA GLY A 53 8.11 -6.76 -18.95
C GLY A 53 7.88 -6.61 -17.46
N GLU A 54 8.93 -6.15 -16.77
CA GLU A 54 8.92 -5.91 -15.32
C GLU A 54 8.24 -4.58 -15.00
N ILE A 55 7.27 -4.62 -14.10
CA ILE A 55 6.55 -3.43 -13.65
C ILE A 55 6.85 -3.19 -12.17
N PRO A 56 7.45 -2.05 -11.82
CA PRO A 56 7.68 -1.68 -10.42
C PRO A 56 6.40 -1.15 -9.78
N ILE A 57 6.04 -1.71 -8.63
CA ILE A 57 4.91 -1.31 -7.81
C ILE A 57 5.43 -0.74 -6.49
N ARG A 58 4.90 0.42 -6.06
CA ARG A 58 5.14 0.99 -4.72
C ARG A 58 3.84 1.00 -3.93
N LEU A 59 3.80 0.28 -2.81
CA LEU A 59 2.59 0.17 -1.99
C LEU A 59 2.25 1.48 -1.28
N PRO A 60 0.95 1.78 -1.09
CA PRO A 60 0.51 2.97 -0.36
C PRO A 60 0.60 2.74 1.16
N VAL A 61 1.56 3.36 1.84
CA VAL A 61 1.60 3.39 3.31
C VAL A 61 1.71 4.83 3.76
N ASP A 62 0.71 5.27 4.52
CA ASP A 62 0.69 6.60 5.13
C ASP A 62 0.38 6.49 6.63
N THR A 63 1.44 6.52 7.42
CA THR A 63 1.34 6.48 8.89
C THR A 63 0.80 7.77 9.47
N ALA A 64 1.12 8.92 8.87
CA ALA A 64 0.67 10.21 9.35
C ALA A 64 -0.85 10.37 9.21
N SER A 65 -1.38 10.02 8.03
CA SER A 65 -2.83 9.99 7.79
C SER A 65 -3.55 9.00 8.70
N THR A 66 -2.96 7.82 8.92
CA THR A 66 -3.51 6.84 9.87
C THR A 66 -3.56 7.39 11.30
N GLN A 67 -2.49 8.06 11.75
CA GLN A 67 -2.44 8.66 13.08
C GLN A 67 -3.48 9.76 13.24
N LYS A 68 -3.66 10.60 12.21
CA LYS A 68 -4.66 11.66 12.20
C LYS A 68 -6.06 11.09 12.43
N VAL A 69 -6.44 10.05 11.69
CA VAL A 69 -7.75 9.39 11.87
C VAL A 69 -7.91 8.79 13.26
N LEU A 70 -6.86 8.17 13.83
CA LEU A 70 -6.91 7.63 15.19
C LEU A 70 -7.10 8.72 16.25
N ARG A 71 -6.50 9.90 16.06
CA ARG A 71 -6.70 11.07 16.93
C ARG A 71 -8.13 11.60 16.84
N GLU A 72 -8.65 11.77 15.63
CA GLU A 72 -10.03 12.19 15.39
C GLU A 72 -11.03 11.23 16.05
N GLN A 73 -10.81 9.91 15.94
CA GLN A 73 -11.65 8.90 16.59
C GLN A 73 -11.57 8.93 18.12
N TYR A 74 -10.41 9.26 18.68
CA TYR A 74 -10.26 9.46 20.12
C TYR A 74 -11.04 10.69 20.60
N GLU A 75 -10.92 11.81 19.89
CA GLU A 75 -11.63 13.06 20.18
C GLU A 75 -13.16 12.88 20.10
N ASN A 76 -13.62 12.13 19.11
CA ASN A 76 -15.03 11.77 18.92
C ASN A 76 -15.53 10.64 19.85
N ARG A 77 -14.67 10.11 20.73
CA ARG A 77 -14.98 9.02 21.68
C ARG A 77 -15.46 7.73 21.00
N GLU A 78 -14.91 7.41 19.84
CA GLU A 78 -15.26 6.21 19.05
C GLU A 78 -14.55 4.93 19.50
N GLY A 79 -14.27 4.80 20.80
CA GLY A 79 -13.65 3.58 21.38
C GLY A 79 -12.15 3.45 21.16
N VAL A 80 -11.49 4.45 20.58
CA VAL A 80 -10.02 4.57 20.54
C VAL A 80 -9.52 5.16 21.86
N SER A 81 -8.48 4.58 22.43
CA SER A 81 -7.83 5.09 23.65
C SER A 81 -6.66 6.02 23.32
N ARG A 82 -6.24 6.86 24.28
CA ARG A 82 -5.14 7.82 24.09
C ARG A 82 -3.84 7.16 23.61
N SER A 83 -3.46 6.01 24.16
CA SER A 83 -2.26 5.28 23.73
C SER A 83 -2.35 4.77 22.28
N GLN A 84 -3.56 4.58 21.75
CA GLN A 84 -3.76 4.17 20.35
C GLN A 84 -3.65 5.35 19.37
N THR A 85 -3.47 6.57 19.85
CA THR A 85 -3.23 7.76 19.01
C THR A 85 -1.75 8.06 18.78
N GLU A 86 -0.88 7.30 19.45
CA GLU A 86 0.57 7.44 19.34
C GLU A 86 1.07 6.99 17.96
N GLU A 87 2.12 7.64 17.49
CA GLU A 87 2.68 7.39 16.15
C GLU A 87 3.15 5.95 15.98
N ALA A 88 3.79 5.37 17.01
CA ALA A 88 4.21 3.97 16.98
C ALA A 88 3.03 2.99 16.87
N HIS A 89 1.85 3.36 17.40
CA HIS A 89 0.64 2.57 17.25
C HIS A 89 0.03 2.74 15.87
N ALA A 90 -0.07 3.98 15.37
CA ALA A 90 -0.49 4.26 14.01
C ALA A 90 0.36 3.49 12.99
N TYR A 91 1.68 3.45 13.18
CA TYR A 91 2.60 2.68 12.35
C TYR A 91 2.23 1.19 12.27
N ARG A 92 1.92 0.56 13.41
CA ARG A 92 1.44 -0.84 13.44
C ARG A 92 0.11 -1.00 12.71
N VAL A 93 -0.82 -0.08 12.93
CA VAL A 93 -2.15 -0.10 12.31
C VAL A 93 -2.04 0.06 10.79
N SER A 94 -1.24 1.00 10.28
CA SER A 94 -1.04 1.24 8.85
C SER A 94 -0.56 -0.02 8.12
N TRP A 95 0.50 -0.65 8.64
CA TRP A 95 1.03 -1.87 8.04
C TRP A 95 0.06 -3.03 8.13
N ARG A 96 -0.67 -3.16 9.24
CA ARG A 96 -1.64 -4.24 9.41
C ARG A 96 -2.81 -4.10 8.46
N THR A 97 -3.32 -2.88 8.29
CA THR A 97 -4.36 -2.55 7.32
C THR A 97 -3.87 -2.78 5.90
N LEU A 98 -2.64 -2.38 5.56
CA LEU A 98 -2.06 -2.67 4.26
C LEU A 98 -1.99 -4.18 4.01
N LYS A 99 -1.54 -4.97 4.99
CA LYS A 99 -1.49 -6.44 4.85
C LYS A 99 -2.88 -7.00 4.53
N ASP A 100 -3.90 -6.60 5.28
CA ASP A 100 -5.25 -7.15 5.10
C ASP A 100 -5.83 -6.72 3.74
N TRP A 101 -5.52 -5.51 3.26
CA TRP A 101 -5.84 -5.07 1.91
C TRP A 101 -5.16 -5.95 0.85
N ILE A 102 -3.84 -6.18 0.95
CA ILE A 102 -3.09 -7.02 0.00
C ILE A 102 -3.67 -8.43 -0.04
N GLU A 103 -3.91 -9.04 1.12
CA GLU A 103 -4.49 -10.39 1.21
C GLU A 103 -5.84 -10.45 0.51
N ALA A 104 -6.72 -9.47 0.74
CA ALA A 104 -8.00 -9.39 0.05
C ALA A 104 -7.85 -9.25 -1.47
N GLN A 105 -6.90 -8.42 -1.94
CA GLN A 105 -6.62 -8.30 -3.38
C GLN A 105 -6.12 -9.62 -3.98
N MET A 106 -5.26 -10.34 -3.26
CA MET A 106 -4.75 -11.62 -3.72
C MET A 106 -5.84 -12.69 -3.76
N SER A 107 -6.79 -12.70 -2.82
CA SER A 107 -7.95 -13.59 -2.90
C SER A 107 -8.84 -13.31 -4.11
N LEU A 108 -8.98 -12.05 -4.54
CA LEU A 108 -9.68 -11.71 -5.79
C LEU A 108 -8.91 -12.19 -7.03
N LEU A 109 -7.58 -12.13 -6.99
CA LEU A 109 -6.70 -12.65 -8.04
C LEU A 109 -6.84 -14.18 -8.15
N GLU A 110 -6.82 -14.90 -7.04
CA GLU A 110 -6.95 -16.36 -6.98
C GLU A 110 -8.30 -16.87 -7.50
N THR A 111 -9.37 -16.11 -7.26
CA THR A 111 -10.71 -16.42 -7.80
C THR A 111 -10.87 -16.02 -9.27
N GLY A 112 -9.85 -15.42 -9.89
CA GLY A 112 -9.88 -14.97 -11.27
C GLY A 112 -10.79 -13.75 -11.52
N MET A 113 -11.24 -13.07 -10.46
CA MET A 113 -12.12 -11.90 -10.56
C MET A 113 -11.38 -10.66 -11.08
N VAL A 114 -10.07 -10.58 -10.84
CA VAL A 114 -9.21 -9.47 -11.24
C VAL A 114 -7.86 -9.98 -11.73
N LYS A 115 -7.15 -9.17 -12.51
CA LYS A 115 -5.74 -9.39 -12.87
C LYS A 115 -4.80 -8.62 -11.95
N MET A 116 -3.56 -9.06 -11.88
CA MET A 116 -2.50 -8.42 -11.09
C MET A 116 -2.35 -6.93 -11.46
N GLU A 117 -2.37 -6.63 -12.76
CA GLU A 117 -2.25 -5.27 -13.28
C GLU A 117 -3.45 -4.42 -12.86
N GLN A 118 -4.67 -4.97 -12.80
CA GLN A 118 -5.85 -4.20 -12.41
C GLN A 118 -5.79 -3.78 -10.93
N ILE A 119 -5.22 -4.62 -10.07
CA ILE A 119 -5.04 -4.33 -8.64
C ILE A 119 -3.99 -3.22 -8.46
N PHE A 120 -2.84 -3.37 -9.13
CA PHE A 120 -1.66 -2.57 -8.82
C PHE A 120 -1.39 -1.43 -9.80
N LEU A 121 -2.16 -1.27 -10.88
CA LEU A 121 -1.99 -0.19 -11.86
C LEU A 121 -1.85 1.20 -11.21
N PRO A 122 -2.68 1.61 -10.23
CA PRO A 122 -2.54 2.92 -9.60
C PRO A 122 -1.18 3.13 -8.93
N TYR A 123 -0.54 2.04 -8.50
CA TYR A 123 0.70 2.01 -7.73
C TYR A 123 1.95 1.72 -8.57
N VAL A 124 1.79 1.61 -9.89
CA VAL A 124 2.91 1.44 -10.83
C VAL A 124 3.78 2.67 -10.80
N VAL A 125 5.08 2.50 -10.55
CA VAL A 125 6.06 3.58 -10.56
C VAL A 125 6.47 3.87 -12.00
N THR A 126 6.24 5.12 -12.42
CA THR A 126 6.62 5.63 -13.74
C THR A 126 8.11 6.02 -13.77
N LYS A 127 8.62 6.37 -14.96
CA LYS A 127 10.01 6.84 -15.13
C LYS A 127 10.34 8.11 -14.32
N THR A 128 9.34 8.88 -13.90
CA THR A 128 9.53 10.09 -13.08
C THR A 128 9.61 9.77 -11.58
N GLY A 129 9.50 8.50 -11.18
CA GLY A 129 9.49 8.06 -9.78
C GLY A 129 8.13 8.22 -9.07
N GLN A 130 7.14 8.76 -9.78
CA GLN A 130 5.76 8.91 -9.33
C GLN A 130 4.92 7.69 -9.67
N THR A 131 3.91 7.39 -8.86
CA THR A 131 2.92 6.37 -9.20
C THR A 131 1.99 6.84 -10.32
N VAL A 132 1.41 5.92 -11.08
CA VAL A 132 0.40 6.25 -12.12
C VAL A 132 -0.76 7.05 -11.52
N PHE A 133 -1.21 6.69 -10.31
CA PHE A 133 -2.22 7.46 -9.58
C PHE A 133 -1.81 8.92 -9.39
N GLU A 134 -0.61 9.18 -8.86
CA GLU A 134 -0.12 10.56 -8.65
C GLU A 134 -0.02 11.36 -9.95
N VAL A 135 0.35 10.71 -11.06
CA VAL A 135 0.42 11.37 -12.38
C VAL A 135 -0.98 11.77 -12.85
N ILE A 136 -1.96 10.88 -12.71
CA ILE A 136 -3.34 11.11 -13.11
C ILE A 136 -4.01 12.14 -12.19
N GLU A 137 -3.78 12.07 -10.88
CA GLU A 137 -4.29 13.01 -9.89
C GLU A 137 -3.80 14.43 -10.17
N LYS A 138 -2.50 14.61 -10.47
CA LYS A 138 -1.93 15.91 -10.89
C LYS A 138 -2.58 16.49 -12.15
N LYS A 139 -3.21 15.66 -12.97
CA LYS A 139 -3.94 16.05 -14.19
C LYS A 139 -5.46 16.09 -13.98
N ASN A 140 -5.94 16.11 -12.74
CA ASN A 140 -7.38 16.08 -12.41
C ASN A 140 -8.12 14.90 -13.04
N PHE A 141 -7.49 13.73 -13.06
CA PHE A 141 -8.02 12.50 -13.63
C PHE A 141 -8.29 12.53 -15.14
N LEU A 142 -7.71 13.51 -15.85
CA LEU A 142 -7.74 13.58 -17.31
C LEU A 142 -6.67 12.65 -17.88
N LEU A 143 -7.10 11.73 -18.74
CA LEU A 143 -6.20 10.95 -19.57
C LEU A 143 -5.80 11.81 -20.78
N GLU A 144 -4.50 11.83 -21.10
CA GLU A 144 -4.07 12.45 -22.36
C GLU A 144 -4.67 11.68 -23.54
N GLN A 145 -4.93 12.38 -24.65
CA GLN A 145 -5.28 11.70 -25.89
C GLN A 145 -4.14 10.74 -26.25
N GLY A 146 -4.46 9.47 -26.43
CA GLY A 146 -3.48 8.47 -26.85
C GLY A 146 -2.89 8.89 -28.19
N ASN A 147 -1.57 9.10 -28.25
CA ASN A 147 -0.90 9.29 -29.53
C ASN A 147 -0.97 7.95 -30.28
N GLU A 148 -1.82 7.87 -31.30
CA GLU A 148 -1.70 6.86 -32.34
C GLU A 148 -0.40 7.11 -33.10
N HIS A 149 0.69 6.48 -32.65
CA HIS A 149 1.79 6.22 -33.57
C HIS A 149 1.34 5.12 -34.53
N SER A 150 0.57 5.50 -35.55
CA SER A 150 0.45 4.73 -36.78
C SER A 150 1.85 4.49 -37.32
N LYS A 151 2.26 3.22 -37.36
CA LYS A 151 3.32 2.74 -38.25
C LYS A 151 2.67 2.14 -39.49
#